data_AF-A0A954ZPZ6-F1
#
_entry.id   AF-A0A954ZPZ6-F1
#
_cell.length_a   1.000
_cell.length_b   1.000
_cell.length_c   1.000
_cell.angle_alpha   90.00
_cell.angle_beta   90.00
_cell.angle_gamma   90.00
#
_symmetry.space_group_name_H-M   'P 1'
#
loop_
_entity.id
_entity.type
_entity.pdbx_description
1 polymer ?
#
loop_
_entity_poly.entity_id
_entity_poly.type
_entity_poly.pdbx_seq_one_letter_code
_entity_poly.pdbx_strand_id
1 'polypeptide(L)'
;MAANQHPEQVARDRIDTRLKAAGWQLQHKDSMNVFGALGVAVTELQTTEGPADYTLFVDGQPVGIIEAKRENEAVRLTTHEDQTDRYRTSPIKLLGNDAPLRFGYESTGELTRFTDTLDPRPRSRPVFSFHKPETLRQWLGESKTLRARLHEIPPLDPARLRDCQFRAINNLEASFRDAKPRALIQMATGAGKTFTAITSIYRLLKFANAKRILFLVDTRNLGEQAEQEFLAFQPSDDNRKFDDLYNVDRLTSRVVPSSSHVCISTIQRMYSILRGQDLAQEDEERNPAERSQPREPMPVEYNPEVPPELFDFVIIDECHRSIYNLWKQVLEYFDAFQIGLTATPDKRTYAYFHENVVSEYPYEQSIVDGVNVGYDIYRIETQ
;
A
#
# COMPACT_ATOMS: atom_id res chain seq x y z
N MET A 1 -29.78 -13.26 6.91
CA MET A 1 -29.43 -13.93 5.64
C MET A 1 -30.67 -14.65 5.14
N ALA A 2 -31.05 -14.48 3.87
CA ALA A 2 -32.17 -15.20 3.28
C ALA A 2 -31.79 -16.68 3.13
N ALA A 3 -32.68 -17.59 3.54
CA ALA A 3 -32.37 -18.99 3.84
C ALA A 3 -32.04 -19.92 2.63
N ASN A 4 -31.80 -19.39 1.42
CA ASN A 4 -31.60 -20.20 0.20
C ASN A 4 -30.70 -19.52 -0.87
N GLN A 5 -29.71 -18.72 -0.48
CA GLN A 5 -28.77 -18.15 -1.46
C GLN A 5 -27.64 -19.14 -1.81
N HIS A 6 -27.40 -19.36 -3.10
CA HIS A 6 -26.26 -20.15 -3.59
C HIS A 6 -24.94 -19.43 -3.23
N PRO A 7 -23.83 -20.14 -2.91
CA PRO A 7 -22.56 -19.50 -2.50
C PRO A 7 -22.04 -18.42 -3.45
N GLU A 8 -22.27 -18.59 -4.74
CA GLU A 8 -21.92 -17.60 -5.77
C GLU A 8 -22.74 -16.30 -5.66
N GLN A 9 -24.02 -16.39 -5.30
CA GLN A 9 -24.86 -15.22 -5.06
C GLN A 9 -24.39 -14.46 -3.82
N VAL A 10 -23.99 -15.18 -2.76
CA VAL A 10 -23.43 -14.55 -1.55
C VAL A 10 -22.14 -13.79 -1.88
N ALA A 11 -21.27 -14.35 -2.73
CA ALA A 11 -20.08 -13.66 -3.20
C ALA A 11 -20.42 -12.38 -3.98
N ARG A 12 -21.39 -12.45 -4.91
CA ARG A 12 -21.87 -11.28 -5.67
C ARG A 12 -22.48 -10.21 -4.76
N ASP A 13 -23.31 -10.58 -3.78
CA ASP A 13 -23.89 -9.62 -2.82
C ASP A 13 -22.80 -8.88 -2.00
N ARG A 14 -21.72 -9.58 -1.63
CA ARG A 14 -20.54 -8.99 -0.96
C ARG A 14 -19.75 -8.07 -1.91
N ILE A 15 -19.53 -8.49 -3.15
CA ILE A 15 -18.89 -7.68 -4.20
C ILE A 15 -19.67 -6.39 -4.44
N ASP A 16 -20.99 -6.50 -4.60
CA ASP A 16 -21.90 -5.37 -4.79
C ASP A 16 -21.77 -4.34 -3.67
N THR A 17 -21.71 -4.82 -2.42
CA THR A 17 -21.55 -3.97 -1.24
C THR A 17 -20.22 -3.22 -1.27
N ARG A 18 -19.12 -3.91 -1.60
CA ARG A 18 -17.79 -3.31 -1.70
C ARG A 18 -17.66 -2.32 -2.86
N LEU A 19 -18.25 -2.62 -4.01
CA LEU A 19 -18.29 -1.71 -5.16
C LEU A 19 -19.04 -0.43 -4.83
N LYS A 20 -20.23 -0.53 -4.21
CA LYS A 20 -20.99 0.64 -3.75
C LYS A 20 -20.21 1.47 -2.73
N ALA A 21 -19.54 0.82 -1.77
CA ALA A 21 -18.71 1.51 -0.80
C ALA A 21 -17.55 2.28 -1.47
N ALA A 22 -16.97 1.71 -2.53
CA ALA A 22 -15.95 2.34 -3.36
C ALA A 22 -16.50 3.38 -4.37
N GLY A 23 -17.79 3.71 -4.33
CA GLY A 23 -18.40 4.76 -5.15
C GLY A 23 -18.88 4.31 -6.53
N TRP A 24 -18.91 3.00 -6.82
CA TRP A 24 -19.42 2.49 -8.09
C TRP A 24 -20.95 2.43 -8.10
N GLN A 25 -21.55 2.86 -9.21
CA GLN A 25 -22.97 2.66 -9.46
C GLN A 25 -23.19 1.30 -10.14
N LEU A 26 -23.83 0.36 -9.43
CA LEU A 26 -24.20 -0.93 -10.00
C LEU A 26 -25.42 -0.81 -10.91
N GLN A 27 -25.34 -1.42 -12.09
CA GLN A 27 -26.43 -1.43 -13.06
C GLN A 27 -26.55 -2.80 -13.73
N HIS A 28 -27.76 -3.17 -14.16
CA HIS A 28 -27.96 -4.37 -14.97
C HIS A 28 -27.85 -4.02 -16.45
N LYS A 29 -27.38 -4.94 -17.30
CA LYS A 29 -27.21 -4.72 -18.74
C LYS A 29 -28.45 -4.20 -19.45
N ASP A 30 -29.65 -4.60 -19.02
CA ASP A 30 -30.92 -4.23 -19.67
C ASP A 30 -31.36 -2.78 -19.38
N SER A 31 -30.80 -2.15 -18.35
CA SER A 31 -31.13 -0.78 -17.94
C SER A 31 -29.91 0.11 -17.82
N MET A 32 -28.81 -0.26 -18.49
CA MET A 32 -27.54 0.42 -18.35
C MET A 32 -27.54 1.84 -18.95
N ASN A 33 -27.08 2.80 -18.17
CA ASN A 33 -26.66 4.12 -18.58
C ASN A 33 -25.23 4.34 -18.04
N VAL A 34 -24.24 4.05 -18.89
CA VAL A 34 -22.81 4.16 -18.56
C VAL A 34 -22.33 5.61 -18.37
N PHE A 35 -23.17 6.59 -18.72
CA PHE A 35 -22.94 8.02 -18.47
C PHE A 35 -23.70 8.54 -17.24
N GLY A 36 -24.38 7.66 -16.49
CA GLY A 36 -25.16 8.02 -15.31
C GLY A 36 -24.33 8.45 -14.09
N ALA A 37 -23.06 8.03 -14.03
CA ALA A 37 -22.10 8.41 -13.01
C ALA A 37 -20.67 8.31 -13.58
N LEU A 38 -19.69 8.83 -12.84
CA LEU A 38 -18.27 8.68 -13.21
C LEU A 38 -17.88 7.21 -13.34
N GLY A 39 -18.27 6.36 -12.38
CA GLY A 39 -18.01 4.94 -12.37
C GLY A 39 -19.28 4.10 -12.35
N VAL A 40 -19.45 3.26 -13.37
CA VAL A 40 -20.59 2.34 -13.51
C VAL A 40 -20.07 0.91 -13.62
N ALA A 41 -20.58 0.01 -12.78
CA ALA A 41 -20.30 -1.42 -12.88
C ALA A 41 -21.56 -2.13 -13.41
N VAL A 42 -21.47 -2.67 -14.63
CA VAL A 42 -22.58 -3.33 -15.31
C VAL A 42 -22.47 -4.84 -15.14
N THR A 43 -23.52 -5.49 -14.65
CA THR A 43 -23.53 -6.94 -14.45
C THR A 43 -23.87 -7.73 -15.72
N GLU A 44 -23.27 -8.91 -15.87
CA GLU A 44 -23.56 -9.92 -16.89
C GLU A 44 -23.50 -9.44 -18.36
N LEU A 45 -22.62 -8.48 -18.64
CA LEU A 45 -22.46 -7.92 -19.99
C LEU A 45 -21.80 -8.95 -20.92
N GLN A 46 -22.33 -9.10 -22.13
CA GLN A 46 -21.91 -10.15 -23.07
C GLN A 46 -20.60 -9.80 -23.79
N THR A 47 -19.60 -10.68 -23.66
CA THR A 47 -18.39 -10.70 -24.47
C THR A 47 -18.47 -11.79 -25.55
N THR A 48 -17.46 -11.90 -26.41
CA THR A 48 -17.32 -13.01 -27.37
C THR A 48 -17.18 -14.37 -26.71
N GLU A 49 -16.58 -14.44 -25.52
CA GLU A 49 -16.32 -15.68 -24.77
C GLU A 49 -17.43 -16.03 -23.76
N GLY A 50 -18.42 -15.14 -23.58
CA GLY A 50 -19.52 -15.32 -22.62
C GLY A 50 -19.81 -14.05 -21.81
N PRO A 51 -20.76 -14.10 -20.86
CA PRO A 51 -21.01 -12.99 -19.95
C PRO A 51 -19.83 -12.78 -19.00
N ALA A 52 -19.32 -11.55 -18.91
CA ALA A 52 -18.48 -11.14 -17.79
C ALA A 52 -19.37 -10.84 -16.57
N ASP A 53 -18.96 -11.25 -15.36
CA ASP A 53 -19.77 -11.02 -14.15
C ASP A 53 -20.02 -9.53 -13.93
N TYR A 54 -18.97 -8.71 -14.01
CA TYR A 54 -19.06 -7.25 -14.02
C TYR A 54 -18.14 -6.65 -15.07
N THR A 55 -18.63 -5.66 -15.81
CA THR A 55 -17.82 -4.77 -16.65
C THR A 55 -17.78 -3.39 -16.01
N LEU A 56 -16.58 -2.86 -15.80
CA LEU A 56 -16.33 -1.55 -15.20
C LEU A 56 -16.24 -0.49 -16.28
N PHE A 57 -17.01 0.57 -16.11
CA PHE A 57 -17.01 1.76 -16.96
C PHE A 57 -16.55 2.98 -16.17
N VAL A 58 -15.66 3.77 -16.76
CA VAL A 58 -15.26 5.08 -16.22
C VAL A 58 -15.42 6.13 -17.32
N ASP A 59 -16.15 7.22 -17.03
CA ASP A 59 -16.54 8.23 -18.02
C ASP A 59 -17.18 7.60 -19.29
N GLY A 60 -18.00 6.57 -19.09
CA GLY A 60 -18.70 5.84 -20.16
C GLY A 60 -17.84 4.90 -21.00
N GLN A 61 -16.52 4.83 -20.77
CA GLN A 61 -15.61 3.91 -21.45
C GLN A 61 -15.46 2.62 -20.65
N PRO A 62 -15.45 1.43 -21.28
CA PRO A 62 -15.13 0.19 -20.58
C PRO A 62 -13.63 0.17 -20.25
N VAL A 63 -13.29 -0.12 -18.99
CA VAL A 63 -11.90 -0.02 -18.50
C VAL A 63 -11.40 -1.29 -17.83
N GLY A 64 -12.31 -2.16 -17.40
CA GLY A 64 -11.94 -3.41 -16.75
C GLY A 64 -13.11 -4.34 -16.51
N ILE A 65 -12.80 -5.48 -15.92
CA ILE A 65 -13.76 -6.52 -15.57
C ILE A 65 -13.51 -7.02 -14.14
N ILE A 66 -14.56 -7.56 -13.53
CA ILE A 66 -14.47 -8.31 -12.27
C ILE A 66 -15.04 -9.68 -12.53
N GLU A 67 -14.26 -10.71 -12.21
CA GLU A 67 -14.71 -12.10 -12.18
C GLU A 67 -15.07 -12.48 -10.73
N ALA A 68 -16.32 -12.87 -10.51
CA ALA A 68 -16.84 -13.28 -9.21
C ALA A 68 -16.65 -14.79 -9.03
N LYS A 69 -15.99 -15.18 -7.95
CA LYS A 69 -15.74 -16.60 -7.61
C LYS A 69 -16.43 -16.98 -6.31
N ARG A 70 -16.67 -18.28 -6.15
CA ARG A 70 -17.22 -18.84 -4.91
C ARG A 70 -16.15 -18.82 -3.83
N GLU A 71 -16.57 -18.72 -2.57
CA GLU A 71 -15.68 -18.56 -1.41
C GLU A 71 -14.59 -19.65 -1.32
N ASN A 72 -14.94 -20.90 -1.63
CA ASN A 72 -14.03 -22.05 -1.62
C ASN A 72 -12.96 -22.04 -2.72
N GLU A 73 -13.04 -21.13 -3.69
CA GLU A 73 -12.04 -20.96 -4.76
C GLU A 73 -10.99 -19.89 -4.40
N ALA A 74 -11.06 -19.29 -3.21
CA ALA A 74 -10.08 -18.34 -2.68
C ALA A 74 -8.61 -18.78 -2.87
N VAL A 75 -8.32 -20.06 -2.66
CA VAL A 75 -6.97 -20.65 -2.77
C VAL A 75 -6.49 -20.76 -4.22
N ARG A 76 -7.39 -20.68 -5.20
CA ARG A 76 -7.13 -20.86 -6.63
C ARG A 76 -7.21 -19.57 -7.44
N LEU A 77 -7.42 -18.41 -6.82
CA LEU A 77 -7.57 -17.14 -7.54
C LEU A 77 -6.40 -16.84 -8.50
N THR A 78 -5.17 -17.22 -8.15
CA THR A 78 -4.00 -17.05 -9.04
C THR A 78 -4.03 -17.95 -10.28
N THR A 79 -4.69 -19.13 -10.22
CA THR A 79 -4.86 -20.01 -11.38
C THR A 79 -5.98 -19.55 -12.32
N HIS A 80 -6.71 -18.51 -11.95
CA HIS A 80 -7.80 -17.94 -12.74
C HIS A 80 -7.43 -16.62 -13.43
N GLU A 81 -6.19 -16.15 -13.30
CA GLU A 81 -5.68 -14.98 -14.03
C GLU A 81 -5.86 -15.16 -15.54
N ASP A 82 -5.67 -16.38 -16.06
CA ASP A 82 -5.92 -16.73 -17.47
C ASP A 82 -7.40 -16.56 -17.88
N GLN A 83 -8.35 -16.71 -16.96
CA GLN A 83 -9.77 -16.49 -17.26
C GLN A 83 -10.12 -15.01 -17.30
N THR A 84 -9.66 -14.23 -16.31
CA THR A 84 -9.80 -12.78 -16.32
C THR A 84 -9.14 -12.20 -17.58
N ASP A 85 -7.93 -12.63 -17.92
CA ASP A 85 -7.22 -12.12 -19.10
C ASP A 85 -7.95 -12.44 -20.41
N ARG A 86 -8.59 -13.62 -20.51
CA ARG A 86 -9.47 -13.97 -21.65
C ARG A 86 -10.65 -13.02 -21.79
N TYR A 87 -11.41 -12.77 -20.73
CA TYR A 87 -12.56 -11.84 -20.82
C TYR A 87 -12.11 -10.40 -21.09
N ARG A 88 -10.97 -9.98 -20.52
CA ARG A 88 -10.41 -8.64 -20.68
C ARG A 88 -9.99 -8.36 -22.13
N THR A 89 -9.47 -9.36 -22.82
CA THR A 89 -9.02 -9.31 -24.22
C THR A 89 -10.15 -9.59 -25.21
N SER A 90 -11.31 -10.05 -24.73
CA SER A 90 -12.48 -10.34 -25.54
C SER A 90 -13.30 -9.08 -25.83
N PRO A 91 -13.70 -8.82 -27.09
CA PRO A 91 -14.60 -7.73 -27.40
C PRO A 91 -15.95 -7.87 -26.68
N ILE A 92 -16.42 -6.78 -26.08
CA ILE A 92 -17.77 -6.62 -25.55
C ILE A 92 -18.71 -6.48 -26.75
N LYS A 93 -19.65 -7.41 -26.91
CA LYS A 93 -20.51 -7.51 -28.12
C LYS A 93 -21.29 -6.23 -28.44
N LEU A 94 -21.72 -5.50 -27.40
CA LEU A 94 -22.50 -4.27 -27.55
C LEU A 94 -21.66 -3.04 -27.91
N LEU A 95 -20.35 -3.07 -27.66
CA LEU A 95 -19.45 -1.93 -27.86
C LEU A 95 -18.48 -2.15 -29.02
N GLY A 96 -18.15 -3.41 -29.32
CA GLY A 96 -17.16 -3.77 -30.33
C GLY A 96 -15.77 -3.20 -30.02
N ASN A 97 -15.35 -3.19 -28.75
CA ASN A 97 -14.03 -2.67 -28.40
C ASN A 97 -12.93 -3.55 -29.03
N ASP A 98 -12.04 -2.91 -29.80
CA ASP A 98 -10.90 -3.57 -30.42
C ASP A 98 -9.70 -3.72 -29.47
N ALA A 99 -9.64 -2.88 -28.44
CA ALA A 99 -8.56 -2.89 -27.45
C ALA A 99 -8.95 -3.71 -26.20
N PRO A 100 -8.00 -4.52 -25.67
CA PRO A 100 -8.16 -5.15 -24.36
C PRO A 100 -8.39 -4.11 -23.25
N LEU A 101 -9.25 -4.45 -22.30
CA LEU A 101 -9.47 -3.61 -21.12
C LEU A 101 -8.23 -3.61 -20.23
N ARG A 102 -7.95 -2.55 -19.47
CA ARG A 102 -6.69 -2.44 -18.72
C ARG A 102 -6.73 -3.17 -17.38
N PHE A 103 -7.87 -3.12 -16.70
CA PHE A 103 -7.98 -3.55 -15.31
C PHE A 103 -8.67 -4.91 -15.19
N GLY A 104 -8.08 -5.80 -14.42
CA GLY A 104 -8.69 -7.09 -14.06
C GLY A 104 -8.83 -7.21 -12.55
N TYR A 105 -9.97 -7.75 -12.10
CA TYR A 105 -10.18 -8.14 -10.71
C TYR A 105 -10.69 -9.56 -10.63
N GLU A 106 -10.18 -10.30 -9.65
CA GLU A 106 -10.76 -11.56 -9.19
C GLU A 106 -11.27 -11.38 -7.76
N SER A 107 -12.53 -11.73 -7.49
CA SER A 107 -13.09 -11.53 -6.14
C SER A 107 -13.99 -12.66 -5.69
N THR A 108 -13.84 -13.08 -4.44
CA THR A 108 -14.81 -13.93 -3.74
C THR A 108 -15.78 -13.13 -2.88
N GLY A 109 -15.65 -11.79 -2.87
CA GLY A 109 -16.33 -10.91 -1.92
C GLY A 109 -15.66 -10.83 -0.56
N GLU A 110 -14.76 -11.76 -0.22
CA GLU A 110 -13.87 -11.68 0.95
C GLU A 110 -12.46 -11.29 0.55
N LEU A 111 -11.89 -12.02 -0.40
CA LEU A 111 -10.60 -11.75 -1.01
C LEU A 111 -10.83 -11.08 -2.36
N THR A 112 -10.06 -10.02 -2.62
CA THR A 112 -10.06 -9.34 -3.91
C THR A 112 -8.62 -9.23 -4.37
N ARG A 113 -8.40 -9.53 -5.65
CA ARG A 113 -7.13 -9.35 -6.32
C ARG A 113 -7.30 -8.43 -7.50
N PHE A 114 -6.21 -7.76 -7.88
CA PHE A 114 -6.18 -6.76 -8.93
C PHE A 114 -4.94 -6.93 -9.81
N THR A 115 -5.13 -6.71 -11.10
CA THR A 115 -4.06 -6.64 -12.11
C THR A 115 -4.24 -5.35 -12.93
N ASP A 116 -3.14 -4.59 -13.07
CA ASP A 116 -3.03 -3.52 -14.06
C ASP A 116 -2.12 -4.01 -15.20
N THR A 117 -2.67 -4.14 -16.41
CA THR A 117 -1.91 -4.69 -17.54
C THR A 117 -0.89 -3.73 -18.14
N LEU A 118 -0.87 -2.46 -17.70
CA LEU A 118 0.15 -1.50 -18.10
C LEU A 118 1.43 -1.61 -17.24
N ASP A 119 1.41 -2.40 -16.16
CA ASP A 119 2.62 -2.68 -15.37
C ASP A 119 3.67 -3.44 -16.22
N PRO A 120 4.99 -3.26 -16.00
CA PRO A 120 6.02 -3.94 -16.80
C PRO A 120 5.97 -5.47 -16.73
N ARG A 121 5.52 -5.99 -15.59
CA ARG A 121 5.23 -7.41 -15.36
C ARG A 121 3.86 -7.48 -14.69
N PRO A 122 2.76 -7.41 -15.48
CA PRO A 122 1.41 -7.50 -14.94
C PRO A 122 1.27 -8.79 -14.14
N ARG A 123 0.75 -8.67 -12.93
CA ARG A 123 0.48 -9.81 -12.08
C ARG A 123 -0.64 -9.48 -11.11
N SER A 124 -1.52 -10.44 -10.91
CA SER A 124 -2.56 -10.35 -9.92
C SER A 124 -1.96 -10.21 -8.52
N ARG A 125 -2.46 -9.27 -7.73
CA ARG A 125 -2.02 -8.99 -6.35
C ARG A 125 -3.21 -8.73 -5.43
N PRO A 126 -3.13 -9.11 -4.15
CA PRO A 126 -4.22 -8.86 -3.21
C PRO A 126 -4.42 -7.36 -3.00
N VAL A 127 -5.68 -6.94 -2.90
CA VAL A 127 -6.11 -5.59 -2.51
C VAL A 127 -7.23 -5.70 -1.48
N PHE A 128 -7.33 -4.73 -0.58
CA PHE A 128 -8.35 -4.74 0.48
C PHE A 128 -9.77 -4.64 -0.07
N SER A 129 -9.97 -3.79 -1.09
CA SER A 129 -11.25 -3.60 -1.78
C SER A 129 -11.01 -3.09 -3.21
N PHE A 130 -12.09 -2.85 -3.94
CA PHE A 130 -12.02 -2.21 -5.27
C PHE A 130 -11.55 -0.76 -5.15
N HIS A 131 -10.76 -0.34 -6.14
CA HIS A 131 -10.36 1.06 -6.29
C HIS A 131 -11.55 1.93 -6.71
N LYS A 132 -11.49 3.20 -6.34
CA LYS A 132 -12.50 4.19 -6.73
C LYS A 132 -12.46 4.48 -8.24
N PRO A 133 -13.61 4.86 -8.85
CA PRO A 133 -13.65 5.31 -10.24
C PRO A 133 -12.71 6.48 -10.54
N GLU A 134 -12.57 7.44 -9.61
CA GLU A 134 -11.67 8.59 -9.74
C GLU A 134 -10.21 8.15 -9.88
N THR A 135 -9.81 7.15 -9.10
CA THR A 135 -8.47 6.56 -9.12
C THR A 135 -8.19 5.88 -10.46
N LEU A 136 -9.13 5.05 -10.92
CA LEU A 136 -8.98 4.37 -12.21
C LEU A 136 -8.95 5.37 -13.36
N ARG A 137 -9.76 6.44 -13.32
CA ARG A 137 -9.70 7.54 -14.30
C ARG A 137 -8.31 8.18 -14.34
N GLN A 138 -7.76 8.50 -13.17
CA GLN A 138 -6.42 9.10 -13.09
C GLN A 138 -5.40 8.16 -13.72
N TRP A 139 -5.40 6.88 -13.35
CA TRP A 139 -4.47 5.91 -13.89
C TRP A 139 -4.59 5.74 -15.40
N LEU A 140 -5.81 5.74 -15.96
CA LEU A 140 -6.04 5.70 -17.41
C LEU A 140 -5.42 6.89 -18.15
N GLY A 141 -5.34 8.05 -17.51
CA GLY A 141 -4.68 9.23 -18.05
C GLY A 141 -3.15 9.21 -17.96
N GLU A 142 -2.56 8.27 -17.21
CA GLU A 142 -1.11 8.15 -17.06
C GLU A 142 -0.51 7.21 -18.12
N SER A 143 0.54 7.68 -18.81
CA SER A 143 1.22 6.89 -19.85
C SER A 143 2.07 5.74 -19.30
N LYS A 144 2.40 5.78 -18.01
CA LYS A 144 3.21 4.76 -17.31
C LYS A 144 2.61 4.56 -15.93
N THR A 145 2.58 3.33 -15.43
CA THR A 145 2.18 3.05 -14.05
C THR A 145 3.28 3.46 -13.06
N LEU A 146 2.97 3.50 -11.76
CA LEU A 146 3.98 3.63 -10.71
C LEU A 146 5.07 2.57 -10.86
N ARG A 147 4.68 1.30 -11.06
CA ARG A 147 5.63 0.18 -11.19
C ARG A 147 6.54 0.35 -12.41
N ALA A 148 6.03 0.89 -13.52
CA ALA A 148 6.87 1.23 -14.67
C ALA A 148 7.88 2.33 -14.34
N ARG A 149 7.45 3.41 -13.67
CA ARG A 149 8.34 4.52 -13.28
C ARG A 149 9.45 4.11 -12.31
N LEU A 150 9.26 3.07 -11.50
CA LEU A 150 10.30 2.53 -10.61
C LEU A 150 11.52 1.97 -11.37
N HIS A 151 11.38 1.60 -12.65
CA HIS A 151 12.51 1.20 -13.50
C HIS A 151 13.34 2.38 -14.01
N GLU A 152 12.82 3.60 -13.89
CA GLU A 152 13.39 4.80 -14.51
C GLU A 152 14.07 5.72 -13.49
N ILE A 153 14.09 5.32 -12.22
CA ILE A 153 14.82 6.05 -11.18
C ILE A 153 16.32 6.06 -11.56
N PRO A 154 16.96 7.25 -11.67
CA PRO A 154 18.36 7.36 -12.05
C PRO A 154 19.28 6.78 -10.98
N PRO A 155 20.54 6.42 -11.31
CA PRO A 155 21.51 5.93 -10.33
C PRO A 155 21.64 6.86 -9.12
N LEU A 156 21.79 6.26 -7.93
CA LEU A 156 21.99 6.99 -6.70
C LEU A 156 23.39 7.60 -6.65
N ASP A 157 23.49 8.88 -6.26
CA ASP A 157 24.77 9.54 -6.00
C ASP A 157 25.27 9.15 -4.59
N PRO A 158 26.48 8.59 -4.45
CA PRO A 158 27.05 8.26 -3.14
C PRO A 158 27.52 9.49 -2.35
N ALA A 159 27.69 10.67 -2.97
CA ALA A 159 28.16 11.86 -2.29
C ALA A 159 27.14 12.32 -1.24
N ARG A 160 27.45 12.10 0.06
CA ARG A 160 26.65 12.34 1.28
C ARG A 160 25.97 11.11 1.89
N LEU A 161 26.19 9.92 1.34
CA LEU A 161 25.68 8.68 1.94
C LEU A 161 26.81 7.89 2.59
N ARG A 162 26.52 7.29 3.74
CA ARG A 162 27.35 6.19 4.26
C ARG A 162 27.16 4.97 3.37
N ASP A 163 28.16 4.10 3.28
CA ASP A 163 28.11 2.89 2.45
C ASP A 163 26.91 1.98 2.78
N CYS A 164 26.51 1.91 4.06
CA CYS A 164 25.32 1.16 4.47
C CYS A 164 24.03 1.78 3.92
N GLN A 165 23.91 3.11 3.88
CA GLN A 165 22.76 3.83 3.36
C GLN A 165 22.70 3.70 1.83
N PHE A 166 23.84 3.88 1.15
CA PHE A 166 23.95 3.71 -0.29
C PHE A 166 23.55 2.30 -0.74
N ARG A 167 24.05 1.27 -0.05
CA ARG A 167 23.65 -0.12 -0.32
C ARG A 167 22.16 -0.35 -0.07
N ALA A 168 21.63 0.11 1.06
CA ALA A 168 20.22 -0.07 1.40
C ALA A 168 19.28 0.55 0.35
N ILE A 169 19.54 1.78 -0.08
CA ILE A 169 18.70 2.48 -1.07
C ILE A 169 18.78 1.81 -2.44
N ASN A 170 19.98 1.45 -2.92
CA ASN A 170 20.11 0.77 -4.21
C ASN A 170 19.42 -0.60 -4.23
N ASN A 171 19.56 -1.39 -3.16
CA ASN A 171 18.91 -2.69 -3.04
C ASN A 171 17.39 -2.55 -2.90
N LEU A 172 16.92 -1.51 -2.21
CA LEU A 172 15.49 -1.19 -2.13
C LEU A 172 14.92 -0.87 -3.51
N GLU A 173 15.59 -0.03 -4.31
CA GLU A 173 15.18 0.28 -5.67
C GLU A 173 15.22 -0.92 -6.61
N ALA A 174 16.20 -1.82 -6.44
CA ALA A 174 16.22 -3.09 -7.16
C ALA A 174 15.00 -3.95 -6.79
N SER A 175 14.65 -4.00 -5.51
CA SER A 175 13.47 -4.71 -5.00
C SER A 175 12.17 -4.19 -5.61
N PHE A 176 12.05 -2.86 -5.74
CA PHE A 176 10.92 -2.21 -6.40
C PHE A 176 10.81 -2.53 -7.89
N ARG A 177 11.93 -2.59 -8.61
CA ARG A 177 11.97 -3.04 -10.03
C ARG A 177 11.56 -4.50 -10.20
N ASP A 178 11.82 -5.35 -9.22
CA ASP A 178 11.30 -6.72 -9.18
C ASP A 178 9.82 -6.79 -8.72
N ALA A 179 9.20 -5.63 -8.53
CA ALA A 179 7.87 -5.43 -8.00
C ALA A 179 7.66 -6.08 -6.62
N LYS A 180 8.68 -6.35 -5.80
CA LYS A 180 8.48 -6.99 -4.50
C LYS A 180 7.73 -6.02 -3.56
N PRO A 181 6.52 -6.36 -3.09
CA PRO A 181 5.63 -5.40 -2.44
C PRO A 181 6.05 -5.05 -1.00
N ARG A 182 6.90 -5.87 -0.38
CA ARG A 182 7.35 -5.70 1.00
C ARG A 182 8.87 -5.86 1.03
N ALA A 183 9.58 -4.90 1.60
CA ALA A 183 11.04 -4.91 1.75
C ALA A 183 11.44 -4.57 3.18
N LEU A 184 12.48 -5.25 3.70
CA LEU A 184 13.00 -5.03 5.04
C LEU A 184 14.42 -4.44 4.98
N ILE A 185 14.62 -3.31 5.65
CA ILE A 185 15.93 -2.72 5.91
C ILE A 185 16.28 -2.97 7.39
N GLN A 186 17.26 -3.83 7.62
CA GLN A 186 17.86 -4.01 8.93
C GLN A 186 19.07 -3.09 9.07
N MET A 187 19.01 -2.17 10.04
CA MET A 187 20.07 -1.21 10.31
C MET A 187 20.20 -0.95 11.81
N ALA A 188 21.43 -1.03 12.32
CA ALA A 188 21.74 -0.70 13.70
C ALA A 188 21.22 0.70 14.08
N THR A 189 20.75 0.84 15.31
CA THR A 189 20.37 2.15 15.86
C THR A 189 21.56 3.11 15.77
N GLY A 190 21.30 4.36 15.38
CA GLY A 190 22.36 5.35 15.10
C GLY A 190 22.99 5.27 13.70
N ALA A 191 22.75 4.21 12.92
CA ALA A 191 23.31 4.08 11.57
C ALA A 191 22.67 5.03 10.53
N GLY A 192 21.58 5.71 10.87
CA GLY A 192 20.88 6.68 10.01
C GLY A 192 19.69 6.09 9.25
N LYS A 193 18.84 5.31 9.92
CA LYS A 193 17.62 4.70 9.36
C LYS A 193 16.67 5.74 8.77
N THR A 194 16.30 6.74 9.57
CA THR A 194 15.37 7.79 9.17
C THR A 194 15.91 8.59 7.99
N PHE A 195 17.19 9.00 8.01
CA PHE A 195 17.86 9.63 6.86
C PHE A 195 17.81 8.76 5.59
N THR A 196 18.02 7.45 5.71
CA THR A 196 17.92 6.49 4.59
C THR A 196 16.50 6.43 4.03
N ALA A 197 15.50 6.44 4.91
CA ALA A 197 14.09 6.45 4.54
C ALA A 197 13.70 7.74 3.84
N ILE A 198 14.05 8.91 4.39
CA ILE A 198 13.76 10.23 3.79
C ILE A 198 14.44 10.36 2.41
N THR A 199 15.68 9.89 2.28
CA THR A 199 16.38 9.87 0.98
C THR A 199 15.64 9.00 -0.05
N SER A 200 15.17 7.82 0.36
CA SER A 200 14.36 6.94 -0.51
C SER A 200 13.04 7.59 -0.89
N ILE A 201 12.32 8.18 0.07
CA ILE A 201 11.05 8.88 -0.14
C ILE A 201 11.21 10.02 -1.13
N TYR A 202 12.24 10.85 -0.95
CA TYR A 202 12.55 11.96 -1.87
C TYR A 202 12.70 11.46 -3.30
N ARG A 203 13.44 10.36 -3.50
CA ARG A 203 13.66 9.77 -4.83
C ARG A 203 12.39 9.18 -5.42
N LEU A 204 11.54 8.55 -4.61
CA LEU A 204 10.23 8.05 -5.04
C LEU A 204 9.29 9.18 -5.49
N LEU A 205 9.22 10.27 -4.72
CA LEU A 205 8.43 11.46 -5.08
C LEU A 205 8.98 12.11 -6.36
N LYS A 206 10.29 12.35 -6.43
CA LYS A 206 10.93 13.09 -7.53
C LYS A 206 10.99 12.31 -8.84
N PHE A 207 11.43 11.05 -8.79
CA PHE A 207 11.77 10.29 -10.00
C PHE A 207 10.70 9.26 -10.37
N ALA A 208 9.97 8.71 -9.40
CA ALA A 208 8.89 7.77 -9.65
C ALA A 208 7.50 8.42 -9.67
N ASN A 209 7.41 9.74 -9.42
CA ASN A 209 6.16 10.48 -9.32
C ASN A 209 5.16 9.80 -8.35
N ALA A 210 5.69 9.30 -7.23
CA ALA A 210 4.86 8.86 -6.12
C ALA A 210 4.04 10.06 -5.63
N LYS A 211 2.76 9.84 -5.35
CA LYS A 211 1.82 10.87 -4.96
C LYS A 211 1.77 11.02 -3.46
N ARG A 212 1.70 9.91 -2.73
CA ARG A 212 1.47 9.93 -1.28
C ARG A 212 2.21 8.82 -0.56
N ILE A 213 2.84 9.19 0.55
CA ILE A 213 3.64 8.31 1.41
C ILE A 213 3.07 8.36 2.82
N LEU A 214 2.87 7.20 3.42
CA LEU A 214 2.55 7.08 4.85
C LEU A 214 3.81 6.67 5.61
N PHE A 215 4.22 7.47 6.59
CA PHE A 215 5.32 7.17 7.50
C PHE A 215 4.76 6.81 8.87
N LEU A 216 4.81 5.52 9.21
CA LEU A 216 4.28 4.97 10.45
C LEU A 216 5.36 4.90 11.53
N VAL A 217 4.98 5.35 12.73
CA VAL A 217 5.78 5.27 13.96
C VAL A 217 4.97 4.67 15.10
N ASP A 218 5.63 4.30 16.18
CA ASP A 218 4.96 3.72 17.35
C ASP A 218 4.38 4.76 18.32
N THR A 219 5.00 5.93 18.44
CA THR A 219 4.65 6.94 19.45
C THR A 219 4.63 8.35 18.86
N ARG A 220 3.88 9.25 19.51
CA ARG A 220 3.79 10.66 19.13
C ARG A 220 5.17 11.34 19.08
N ASN A 221 6.02 11.08 20.08
CA ASN A 221 7.37 11.66 20.14
C ASN A 221 8.25 11.20 18.97
N LEU A 222 8.18 9.92 18.58
CA LEU A 222 8.88 9.44 17.38
C LEU A 222 8.35 10.13 16.11
N GLY A 223 7.04 10.39 16.05
CA GLY A 223 6.43 11.13 14.95
C GLY A 223 6.91 12.59 14.87
N GLU A 224 7.03 13.27 16.01
CA GLU A 224 7.58 14.63 16.09
C GLU A 224 9.07 14.65 15.69
N GLN A 225 9.85 13.65 16.10
CA GLN A 225 11.24 13.52 15.69
C GLN A 225 11.38 13.30 14.18
N ALA A 226 10.58 12.37 13.61
CA ALA A 226 10.56 12.13 12.17
C ALA A 226 10.18 13.40 11.40
N GLU A 227 9.16 14.13 11.85
CA GLU A 227 8.74 15.42 11.27
C GLU A 227 9.91 16.42 11.25
N GLN A 228 10.62 16.61 12.36
CA GLN A 228 11.80 17.49 12.40
C GLN A 228 12.92 17.03 11.46
N GLU A 229 13.14 15.71 11.30
CA GLU A 229 14.11 15.19 10.35
C GLU A 229 13.73 15.48 8.89
N PHE A 230 12.44 15.37 8.54
CA PHE A 230 11.96 15.79 7.22
C PHE A 230 12.20 17.29 6.99
N LEU A 231 11.83 18.15 7.94
CA LEU A 231 12.02 19.61 7.85
C LEU A 231 13.51 20.01 7.80
N ALA A 232 14.41 19.18 8.32
CA ALA A 232 15.85 19.44 8.29
C ALA A 232 16.53 18.87 7.03
N PHE A 233 15.91 17.91 6.35
CA PHE A 233 16.53 17.19 5.24
C PHE A 233 16.70 18.09 4.01
N GLN A 234 17.90 18.08 3.44
CA GLN A 234 18.22 18.71 2.18
C GLN A 234 18.71 17.65 1.19
N PRO A 235 18.04 17.45 0.04
CA PRO A 235 18.52 16.55 -1.00
C PRO A 235 19.93 16.90 -1.50
N SER A 236 20.65 15.92 -2.05
CA SER A 236 21.99 16.16 -2.61
C SER A 236 21.95 16.97 -3.92
N ASP A 237 20.82 16.95 -4.63
CA ASP A 237 20.64 17.49 -5.98
C ASP A 237 19.65 18.66 -6.05
N ASP A 238 19.24 19.23 -4.91
CA ASP A 238 18.44 20.46 -4.81
C ASP A 238 18.93 21.31 -3.64
N ASN A 239 18.88 22.63 -3.80
CA ASN A 239 19.30 23.57 -2.75
C ASN A 239 18.20 23.88 -1.74
N ARG A 240 16.95 23.52 -2.03
CA ARG A 240 15.81 23.67 -1.12
C ARG A 240 15.73 22.49 -0.15
N LYS A 241 15.10 22.70 1.00
CA LYS A 241 14.84 21.62 1.96
C LYS A 241 13.65 20.77 1.50
N PHE A 242 13.47 19.61 2.11
CA PHE A 242 12.39 18.69 1.74
C PHE A 242 11.01 19.34 1.83
N ASP A 243 10.76 20.12 2.89
CA ASP A 243 9.49 20.77 3.18
C ASP A 243 9.16 21.94 2.24
N ASP A 244 10.18 22.55 1.63
CA ASP A 244 10.01 23.50 0.54
C ASP A 244 9.56 22.83 -0.78
N LEU A 245 9.80 21.52 -0.91
CA LEU A 245 9.52 20.74 -2.13
C LEU A 245 8.21 19.96 -2.02
N TYR A 246 7.96 19.39 -0.85
CA TYR A 246 6.89 18.43 -0.61
C TYR A 246 6.27 18.67 0.77
N ASN A 247 4.94 18.80 0.79
CA ASN A 247 4.19 18.93 2.04
C ASN A 247 4.32 17.67 2.91
N VAL A 248 4.72 17.89 4.16
CA VAL A 248 4.82 16.87 5.21
C VAL A 248 3.85 17.24 6.33
N ASP A 249 2.93 16.33 6.64
CA ASP A 249 1.91 16.57 7.66
C ASP A 249 1.88 15.43 8.67
N ARG A 250 2.05 15.76 9.95
CA ARG A 250 1.79 14.81 11.03
C ARG A 250 0.30 14.78 11.37
N LEU A 251 -0.29 13.60 11.32
CA LEU A 251 -1.73 13.42 11.52
C LEU A 251 -2.09 13.57 13.01
N THR A 252 -2.79 14.65 13.33
CA THR A 252 -3.29 14.96 14.68
C THR A 252 -4.81 14.89 14.80
N SER A 253 -5.51 14.59 13.70
CA SER A 253 -6.97 14.44 13.61
C SER A 253 -7.34 13.26 12.72
N ARG A 254 -8.64 13.05 12.47
CA ARG A 254 -9.12 12.05 11.51
C ARG A 254 -8.84 12.41 10.05
N VAL A 255 -8.65 13.70 9.78
CA VAL A 255 -8.57 14.21 8.40
C VAL A 255 -7.16 14.04 7.88
N VAL A 256 -7.05 13.37 6.73
CA VAL A 256 -5.81 13.25 5.97
C VAL A 256 -5.78 14.37 4.91
N PRO A 257 -4.87 15.36 4.99
CA PRO A 257 -4.91 16.48 4.07
C PRO A 257 -4.60 16.05 2.63
N SER A 258 -5.39 16.54 1.67
CA SER A 258 -5.26 16.15 0.25
C SER A 258 -3.98 16.66 -0.40
N SER A 259 -3.40 17.75 0.13
CA SER A 259 -2.14 18.35 -0.35
C SER A 259 -0.87 17.69 0.20
N SER A 260 -0.97 16.82 1.21
CA SER A 260 0.19 16.15 1.81
C SER A 260 0.80 15.15 0.85
N HIS A 261 2.13 15.20 0.69
CA HIS A 261 2.90 14.17 0.00
C HIS A 261 3.39 13.12 0.99
N VAL A 262 3.73 13.53 2.20
CA VAL A 262 4.12 12.63 3.30
C VAL A 262 3.16 12.85 4.46
N CYS A 263 2.51 11.77 4.91
CA CYS A 263 1.70 11.76 6.12
C CYS A 263 2.45 10.99 7.20
N ILE A 264 2.78 11.63 8.32
CA ILE A 264 3.39 10.98 9.48
C ILE A 264 2.28 10.61 10.46
N SER A 265 2.19 9.34 10.86
CA SER A 265 1.13 8.87 11.75
C SER A 265 1.65 7.83 12.72
N THR A 266 1.11 7.83 13.93
CA THR A 266 1.19 6.62 14.75
C THR A 266 0.32 5.51 14.15
N ILE A 267 0.65 4.24 14.39
CA ILE A 267 -0.18 3.14 13.89
C ILE A 267 -1.56 3.10 14.56
N GLN A 268 -1.64 3.54 15.82
CA GLN A 268 -2.87 3.69 16.61
C GLN A 268 -3.79 4.74 15.99
N ARG A 269 -3.22 5.88 15.60
CA ARG A 269 -3.94 6.96 14.92
C ARG A 269 -4.49 6.51 13.59
N MET A 270 -3.67 5.84 12.79
CA MET A 270 -4.11 5.36 11.49
C MET A 270 -5.21 4.30 11.62
N TYR A 271 -5.10 3.39 12.59
CA TYR A 271 -6.19 2.47 12.91
C TYR A 271 -7.48 3.21 13.29
N SER A 272 -7.40 4.22 14.15
CA SER A 272 -8.56 5.02 14.55
C SER A 272 -9.18 5.77 13.35
N ILE A 273 -8.36 6.36 12.47
CA ILE A 273 -8.78 6.99 11.22
C ILE A 273 -9.55 5.99 10.34
N LEU A 274 -9.00 4.80 10.10
CA LEU A 274 -9.64 3.78 9.29
C LEU A 274 -10.96 3.29 9.89
N ARG A 275 -11.11 3.36 11.21
CA ARG A 275 -12.35 3.05 11.95
C ARG A 275 -13.32 4.24 12.02
N GLY A 276 -12.98 5.41 11.50
CA GLY A 276 -13.78 6.63 11.64
C GLY A 276 -13.89 7.12 13.08
N GLN A 277 -12.91 6.80 13.93
CA GLN A 277 -12.87 7.10 15.36
C GLN A 277 -11.79 8.15 15.69
N ASP A 278 -11.99 8.89 16.77
CA ASP A 278 -11.09 9.95 17.21
C ASP A 278 -10.13 9.30 18.19
N LEU A 279 -8.91 9.80 18.22
CA LEU A 279 -7.91 9.34 19.16
C LEU A 279 -7.38 10.54 19.94
N ALA A 280 -7.49 10.47 21.26
CA ALA A 280 -6.87 11.46 22.14
C ALA A 280 -5.35 11.38 21.99
N GLN A 281 -4.66 12.53 21.99
CA GLN A 281 -3.21 12.56 21.78
C GLN A 281 -2.43 11.83 22.89
N GLU A 282 -2.97 11.79 24.11
CA GLU A 282 -2.40 11.07 25.26
C GLU A 282 -2.34 9.54 25.00
N ASP A 283 -3.21 9.03 24.14
CA ASP A 283 -3.23 7.60 23.80
C ASP A 283 -2.09 7.17 22.87
N GLU A 284 -1.32 8.13 22.35
CA GLU A 284 -0.20 7.91 21.44
C GLU A 284 1.17 8.06 22.12
N GLU A 285 1.19 8.33 23.43
CA GLU A 285 2.45 8.56 24.15
C GLU A 285 3.18 7.26 24.49
N ARG A 286 2.44 6.15 24.55
CA ARG A 286 2.99 4.82 24.91
C ARG A 286 3.05 3.91 23.71
N ASN A 287 4.06 3.05 23.69
CA ASN A 287 4.20 2.06 22.64
C ASN A 287 2.99 1.12 22.62
N PRO A 288 2.38 0.86 21.44
CA PRO A 288 1.19 0.03 21.36
C PRO A 288 1.46 -1.45 21.61
N ALA A 289 2.71 -1.92 21.51
CA ALA A 289 3.13 -3.27 21.89
C ALA A 289 3.17 -3.47 23.41
N GLU A 290 3.22 -2.40 24.20
CA GLU A 290 3.23 -2.45 25.67
C GLU A 290 1.82 -2.41 26.28
N ARG A 291 0.79 -2.10 25.49
CA ARG A 291 -0.61 -2.06 25.95
C ARG A 291 -1.26 -3.44 25.80
N SER A 292 -2.11 -3.80 26.77
CA SER A 292 -3.00 -4.95 26.64
C SER A 292 -3.96 -4.70 25.48
N GLN A 293 -3.90 -5.55 24.46
CA GLN A 293 -4.81 -5.47 23.32
C GLN A 293 -6.13 -6.17 23.66
N PRO A 294 -7.27 -5.67 23.15
CA PRO A 294 -8.53 -6.39 23.28
C PRO A 294 -8.39 -7.80 22.70
N ARG A 295 -9.04 -8.80 23.35
CA ARG A 295 -8.98 -10.20 22.93
C ARG A 295 -9.43 -10.41 21.48
N GLU A 296 -10.39 -9.60 21.03
CA GLU A 296 -10.85 -9.54 19.65
C GLU A 296 -10.82 -8.08 19.18
N PRO A 297 -9.77 -7.65 18.47
CA PRO A 297 -9.75 -6.33 17.87
C PRO A 297 -10.84 -6.22 16.79
N MET A 298 -11.59 -5.11 16.79
CA MET A 298 -12.58 -4.89 15.75
C MET A 298 -11.90 -4.80 14.37
N PRO A 299 -12.47 -5.41 13.32
CA PRO A 299 -11.80 -5.46 12.03
C PRO A 299 -11.74 -4.08 11.36
N VAL A 300 -10.66 -3.75 10.65
CA VAL A 300 -10.69 -2.55 9.78
C VAL A 300 -11.72 -2.77 8.67
N GLU A 301 -12.56 -1.75 8.44
CA GLU A 301 -13.57 -1.74 7.38
C GLU A 301 -13.17 -0.74 6.28
N TYR A 302 -13.84 -0.79 5.14
CA TYR A 302 -13.58 0.17 4.06
C TYR A 302 -13.97 1.58 4.51
N ASN A 303 -13.00 2.48 4.57
CA ASN A 303 -13.25 3.90 4.80
C ASN A 303 -13.19 4.68 3.47
N PRO A 304 -14.30 5.25 2.98
CA PRO A 304 -14.29 6.04 1.74
C PRO A 304 -13.47 7.33 1.85
N GLU A 305 -13.22 7.87 3.04
CA GLU A 305 -12.37 9.06 3.23
C GLU A 305 -10.88 8.72 3.10
N VAL A 306 -10.51 7.46 3.36
CA VAL A 306 -9.13 6.96 3.34
C VAL A 306 -9.12 5.66 2.55
N PRO A 307 -9.27 5.71 1.21
CA PRO A 307 -9.39 4.50 0.40
C PRO A 307 -8.08 3.69 0.34
N PRO A 308 -8.12 2.39 -0.02
CA PRO A 308 -6.94 1.52 -0.07
C PRO A 308 -5.80 2.06 -0.96
N GLU A 309 -6.12 2.72 -2.06
CA GLU A 309 -5.15 3.34 -2.98
C GLU A 309 -4.58 4.69 -2.51
N LEU A 310 -4.94 5.19 -1.31
CA LEU A 310 -4.56 6.54 -0.90
C LEU A 310 -3.04 6.74 -0.83
N PHE A 311 -2.28 5.71 -0.45
CA PHE A 311 -0.82 5.78 -0.33
C PHE A 311 -0.17 4.84 -1.33
N ASP A 312 0.86 5.33 -2.03
CA ASP A 312 1.68 4.51 -2.93
C ASP A 312 2.71 3.68 -2.14
N PHE A 313 3.19 4.24 -1.02
CA PHE A 313 4.19 3.62 -0.15
C PHE A 313 3.83 3.81 1.33
N VAL A 314 4.12 2.78 2.12
CA VAL A 314 4.04 2.79 3.59
C VAL A 314 5.42 2.46 4.15
N ILE A 315 6.00 3.40 4.88
CA ILE A 315 7.26 3.22 5.63
C ILE A 315 6.89 2.92 7.07
N ILE A 316 7.48 1.89 7.67
CA ILE A 316 7.16 1.42 9.01
C ILE A 316 8.44 1.47 9.83
N ASP A 317 8.56 2.48 10.68
CA ASP A 317 9.68 2.58 11.61
C ASP A 317 9.52 1.59 12.78
N GLU A 318 10.64 1.05 13.24
CA GLU A 318 10.71 -0.04 14.22
C GLU A 318 9.68 -1.16 13.97
N CYS A 319 9.59 -1.60 12.71
CA CYS A 319 8.50 -2.45 12.21
C CYS A 319 8.30 -3.77 12.98
N HIS A 320 9.34 -4.27 13.66
CA HIS A 320 9.25 -5.46 14.50
C HIS A 320 8.23 -5.32 15.66
N ARG A 321 7.78 -4.10 15.98
CA ARG A 321 6.80 -3.82 17.04
C ARG A 321 5.36 -3.73 16.54
N SER A 322 5.19 -3.32 15.28
CA SER A 322 3.89 -2.88 14.73
C SER A 322 3.30 -3.82 13.68
N ILE A 323 4.01 -4.88 13.26
CA ILE A 323 3.53 -5.87 12.27
C ILE A 323 2.62 -6.98 12.85
N TYR A 324 2.18 -6.86 14.11
CA TYR A 324 1.44 -7.91 14.82
C TYR A 324 -0.01 -7.56 15.14
N ASN A 325 -0.83 -8.61 15.30
CA ASN A 325 -2.18 -8.58 15.86
C ASN A 325 -3.08 -7.49 15.23
N LEU A 326 -3.64 -6.62 16.07
CA LEU A 326 -4.51 -5.50 15.72
C LEU A 326 -3.92 -4.63 14.57
N TRP A 327 -2.62 -4.36 14.61
CA TRP A 327 -1.97 -3.40 13.73
C TRP A 327 -1.69 -3.93 12.32
N LYS A 328 -1.58 -5.25 12.18
CA LYS A 328 -1.41 -5.90 10.88
C LYS A 328 -2.53 -5.50 9.91
N GLN A 329 -3.74 -5.24 10.42
CA GLN A 329 -4.88 -4.82 9.62
C GLN A 329 -4.69 -3.44 8.97
N VAL A 330 -4.01 -2.51 9.66
CA VAL A 330 -3.66 -1.20 9.09
C VAL A 330 -2.69 -1.38 7.93
N LEU A 331 -1.69 -2.24 8.12
CA LEU A 331 -0.66 -2.49 7.11
C LEU A 331 -1.21 -3.25 5.89
N GLU A 332 -2.22 -4.10 6.07
CA GLU A 332 -2.85 -4.85 4.98
C GLU A 332 -4.03 -4.12 4.30
N TYR A 333 -4.40 -2.95 4.81
CA TYR A 333 -5.47 -2.12 4.24
C TYR A 333 -5.05 -1.43 2.94
N PHE A 334 -3.84 -0.86 2.91
CA PHE A 334 -3.39 -0.05 1.78
C PHE A 334 -2.83 -0.89 0.64
N ASP A 335 -3.20 -0.53 -0.58
CA ASP A 335 -2.58 -1.00 -1.80
C ASP A 335 -1.27 -0.23 -2.06
N ALA A 336 -0.26 -0.54 -1.25
CA ALA A 336 1.01 0.17 -1.23
C ALA A 336 2.22 -0.77 -1.18
N PHE A 337 3.36 -0.29 -1.65
CA PHE A 337 4.65 -0.90 -1.31
C PHE A 337 4.99 -0.61 0.16
N GLN A 338 5.46 -1.62 0.89
CA GLN A 338 5.76 -1.50 2.31
C GLN A 338 7.26 -1.66 2.58
N ILE A 339 7.81 -0.74 3.35
CA ILE A 339 9.22 -0.71 3.72
C ILE A 339 9.33 -0.75 5.24
N GLY A 340 9.81 -1.86 5.79
CA GLY A 340 10.09 -2.00 7.21
C GLY A 340 11.50 -1.53 7.53
N LEU A 341 11.62 -0.71 8.57
CA LEU A 341 12.90 -0.31 9.14
C LEU A 341 13.00 -0.91 10.55
N THR A 342 14.12 -1.56 10.87
CA THR A 342 14.32 -2.10 12.22
C THR A 342 15.80 -2.33 12.50
N ALA A 343 16.22 -2.26 13.76
CA ALA A 343 17.54 -2.75 14.16
C ALA A 343 17.52 -4.24 14.54
N THR A 344 16.37 -4.73 15.01
CA THR A 344 16.22 -6.01 15.70
C THR A 344 15.06 -6.82 15.10
N PRO A 345 15.18 -7.30 13.85
CA PRO A 345 14.16 -8.15 13.26
C PRO A 345 14.12 -9.51 13.97
N ASP A 346 12.92 -10.07 14.08
CA ASP A 346 12.69 -11.44 14.54
C ASP A 346 12.16 -12.33 13.39
N LYS A 347 11.95 -13.63 13.66
CA LYS A 347 11.44 -14.59 12.64
C LYS A 347 10.13 -14.15 12.00
N ARG A 348 9.25 -13.49 12.76
CA ARG A 348 7.94 -13.06 12.24
C ARG A 348 8.08 -11.81 11.39
N THR A 349 9.03 -10.94 11.72
CA THR A 349 9.46 -9.81 10.88
C THR A 349 9.91 -10.31 9.51
N TYR A 350 10.84 -11.26 9.47
CA TYR A 350 11.27 -11.86 8.20
C TYR A 350 10.11 -12.46 7.41
N ALA A 351 9.21 -13.21 8.08
CA ALA A 351 8.04 -13.80 7.43
C ALA A 351 7.09 -12.74 6.84
N TYR A 352 6.83 -11.64 7.57
CA TYR A 352 5.94 -10.57 7.10
C TYR A 352 6.45 -9.90 5.83
N PHE A 353 7.77 -9.66 5.76
CA PHE A 353 8.46 -9.08 4.60
C PHE A 353 8.91 -10.13 3.57
N HIS A 354 8.39 -11.36 3.66
CA HIS A 354 8.65 -12.45 2.71
C HIS A 354 10.15 -12.74 2.50
N GLU A 355 10.94 -12.62 3.58
CA GLU A 355 12.39 -12.78 3.56
C GLU A 355 13.12 -11.83 2.59
N ASN A 356 12.45 -10.78 2.12
CA ASN A 356 13.01 -9.78 1.21
C ASN A 356 13.78 -8.72 1.99
N VAL A 357 14.89 -9.15 2.60
CA VAL A 357 15.83 -8.28 3.31
C VAL A 357 16.71 -7.60 2.28
N VAL A 358 16.51 -6.30 2.09
CA VAL A 358 17.27 -5.53 1.09
C VAL A 358 18.60 -5.02 1.63
N SER A 359 18.75 -4.94 2.95
CA SER A 359 20.02 -4.59 3.58
C SER A 359 20.08 -5.11 5.01
N GLU A 360 21.24 -5.65 5.37
CA GLU A 360 21.59 -6.01 6.74
C GLU A 360 22.83 -5.23 7.15
N TYR A 361 22.66 -4.37 8.15
CA TYR A 361 23.74 -3.58 8.73
C TYR A 361 23.68 -3.70 10.25
N PRO A 362 24.22 -4.81 10.82
CA PRO A 362 24.14 -5.10 12.23
C PRO A 362 25.05 -4.18 13.06
N TYR A 363 24.87 -4.21 14.38
CA TYR A 363 25.60 -3.35 15.30
C TYR A 363 27.11 -3.60 15.26
N GLU A 364 27.52 -4.86 15.17
CA GLU A 364 28.92 -5.28 15.09
C GLU A 364 29.62 -4.64 13.88
N GLN A 365 28.98 -4.71 12.70
CA GLN A 365 29.50 -4.06 11.50
C GLN A 365 29.55 -2.54 11.67
N SER A 366 28.53 -1.94 12.32
CA SER A 366 28.51 -0.50 12.56
C SER A 366 29.65 0.00 13.45
N ILE A 367 30.17 -0.83 14.35
CA ILE A 367 31.38 -0.52 15.12
C ILE A 367 32.62 -0.62 14.24
N VAL A 368 32.74 -1.69 13.45
CA VAL A 368 33.88 -1.91 12.53
C VAL A 368 34.04 -0.74 11.56
N ASP A 369 32.92 -0.23 11.05
CA ASP A 369 32.89 0.89 10.10
C ASP A 369 32.99 2.27 10.78
N GLY A 370 33.16 2.32 12.11
CA GLY A 370 33.29 3.57 12.88
C GLY A 370 32.01 4.42 12.94
N VAL A 371 30.86 3.84 12.60
CA VAL A 371 29.55 4.51 12.62
C VAL A 371 28.99 4.59 14.05
N ASN A 372 29.19 3.53 14.84
CA ASN A 372 28.78 3.46 16.24
C ASN A 372 30.00 3.18 17.14
N VAL A 373 29.86 3.54 18.41
CA VAL A 373 30.85 3.22 19.45
C VAL A 373 30.47 1.91 20.14
N GLY A 374 31.47 1.10 20.50
CA GLY A 374 31.27 -0.08 21.35
C GLY A 374 30.81 0.31 22.76
N TYR A 375 30.29 -0.67 23.51
CA TYR A 375 29.94 -0.51 24.91
C TYR A 375 30.47 -1.69 25.74
N ASP A 376 30.76 -1.41 27.01
CA ASP A 376 31.11 -2.41 28.02
C ASP A 376 29.90 -2.68 28.92
N ILE A 377 29.57 -3.96 29.15
CA ILE A 377 28.48 -4.35 30.06
C ILE A 377 29.06 -4.62 31.45
N TYR A 378 28.71 -3.77 32.42
CA TYR A 378 28.95 -4.04 33.83
C TYR A 378 27.69 -4.61 34.48
N ARG A 379 27.67 -5.92 34.75
CA ARG A 379 26.55 -6.57 35.43
C ARG A 379 26.73 -6.44 36.94
N ILE A 380 25.79 -5.79 37.61
CA ILE A 380 25.80 -5.60 39.07
C ILE A 380 24.74 -6.52 39.67
N GLU A 381 25.14 -7.42 40.57
CA GLU A 381 24.23 -8.20 41.40
C GLU A 381 24.03 -7.47 42.73
N THR A 382 22.77 -7.20 43.09
CA THR A 382 22.38 -6.63 44.38
C THR A 382 21.85 -7.73 45.30
N GLN A 383 22.25 -7.71 46.58
CA GLN A 383 21.79 -8.65 47.61
C GLN A 383 20.36 -8.41 48.08
#